data_AF-D8IUG1-F1
#
_entry.id   AF-D8IUG1-F1
#
_cell.length_a   1.000
_cell.length_b   1.000
_cell.length_c   1.000
_cell.angle_alpha   90.00
_cell.angle_beta   90.00
_cell.angle_gamma   90.00
#
_symmetry.space_group_name_H-M   'P 1'
#
loop_
_entity.id
_entity.type
_entity.pdbx_description
1 polymer ?
#
loop_
_entity_poly.entity_id
_entity_poly.type
_entity_poly.pdbx_seq_one_letter_code
_entity_poly.pdbx_strand_id
1 'polypeptide(L)'
;MRCCRSEWRREHVMDRSVLGFLLPQWQAAGEGGLQLVFALLFVLALILMPWLVRRAATPAQWQQRWAALSADPQSLPSSITPEQLSQIVATGPERWARLVPGLLLMAGLLGTFIGLGLALGEASGALDGAQAPTALAAVLDTLGAKFRIAAWGILSYLILRLWWAASAHEQARLAWSAAALGALAAQAVQRQVQQEQAQQQRLIEAISHNGQALLAAQQAEAQRAHVRHAELVDALQRQVAR
;
A
#
# COMPACT_ATOMS: atom_id res chain seq x y z
N MET A 1 -9.52 -43.74 51.13
CA MET A 1 -9.40 -43.86 49.66
C MET A 1 -10.79 -43.75 49.03
N ARG A 2 -10.91 -42.92 47.98
CA ARG A 2 -12.09 -42.69 47.10
C ARG A 2 -13.25 -41.84 47.68
N CYS A 3 -13.08 -40.52 47.61
CA CYS A 3 -14.20 -39.58 47.46
C CYS A 3 -13.64 -38.28 46.84
N CYS A 4 -13.57 -38.21 45.50
CA CYS A 4 -13.33 -36.99 44.68
C CYS A 4 -12.95 -37.37 43.24
N ARG A 5 -13.88 -37.93 42.45
CA ARG A 5 -13.64 -38.08 40.99
C ARG A 5 -14.93 -38.26 40.20
N SER A 6 -15.81 -37.25 40.15
CA SER A 6 -16.93 -37.29 39.19
C SER A 6 -17.44 -35.92 38.72
N GLU A 7 -16.63 -34.86 38.76
CA GLU A 7 -17.12 -33.49 38.47
C GLU A 7 -16.50 -32.78 37.26
N TRP A 8 -15.82 -33.51 36.37
CA TRP A 8 -15.14 -32.93 35.20
C TRP A 8 -15.69 -33.39 33.85
N ARG A 9 -17.03 -33.47 33.70
CA ARG A 9 -17.66 -33.76 32.40
C ARG A 9 -18.76 -32.76 32.08
N ARG A 10 -18.43 -31.47 32.01
CA ARG A 10 -19.40 -30.41 31.63
C ARG A 10 -18.90 -29.34 30.64
N GLU A 11 -17.81 -29.56 29.91
CA GLU A 11 -17.25 -28.52 29.01
C GLU A 11 -17.69 -28.60 27.52
N HIS A 12 -18.62 -29.47 27.13
CA HIS A 12 -19.03 -29.59 25.71
C HIS A 12 -20.49 -29.21 25.39
N VAL A 13 -21.20 -28.53 26.28
CA VAL A 13 -22.59 -28.08 26.02
C VAL A 13 -22.67 -26.66 25.44
N MET A 14 -21.58 -25.88 25.51
CA MET A 14 -21.62 -24.45 25.15
C MET A 14 -21.54 -24.17 23.64
N ASP A 15 -21.25 -25.18 22.80
CA ASP A 15 -21.08 -24.96 21.36
C ASP A 15 -22.40 -24.90 20.59
N ARG A 16 -23.45 -25.65 20.95
CA ARG A 16 -24.68 -25.69 20.12
C ARG A 16 -25.60 -24.47 20.28
N SER A 17 -25.68 -23.88 21.46
CA SER A 17 -26.58 -22.74 21.72
C SER A 17 -26.02 -21.42 21.20
N VAL A 18 -24.71 -21.19 21.32
CA VAL A 18 -24.05 -19.98 20.83
C VAL A 18 -23.96 -20.00 19.30
N LEU A 19 -23.60 -21.14 18.70
CA LEU A 19 -23.67 -21.30 17.24
C LEU A 19 -25.11 -21.23 16.73
N GLY A 20 -26.11 -21.74 17.46
CA GLY A 20 -27.53 -21.60 17.10
C GLY A 20 -28.05 -20.16 17.17
N PHE A 21 -27.51 -19.33 18.08
CA PHE A 21 -27.79 -17.90 18.15
C PHE A 21 -27.10 -17.11 17.03
N LEU A 22 -25.88 -17.52 16.67
CA LEU A 22 -25.10 -16.92 15.58
C LEU A 22 -25.66 -17.31 14.21
N LEU A 23 -26.03 -18.56 13.98
CA LEU A 23 -26.59 -19.00 12.70
C LEU A 23 -27.87 -18.21 12.39
N PRO A 24 -28.01 -17.64 11.18
CA PRO A 24 -29.24 -16.98 10.77
C PRO A 24 -30.37 -18.01 10.80
N GLN A 25 -31.23 -17.96 11.82
CA GLN A 25 -32.40 -18.82 11.89
C GLN A 25 -33.35 -18.41 10.76
N TRP A 26 -33.45 -19.26 9.75
CA TRP A 26 -34.22 -19.04 8.51
C TRP A 26 -35.74 -19.02 8.73
N GLN A 27 -36.21 -18.98 9.99
CA GLN A 27 -37.59 -19.19 10.40
C GLN A 27 -38.22 -17.85 10.82
N ALA A 28 -38.43 -16.97 9.86
CA ALA A 28 -39.39 -15.88 9.98
C ALA A 28 -39.94 -15.55 8.59
N ALA A 29 -41.05 -16.21 8.25
CA ALA A 29 -41.82 -15.96 7.04
C ALA A 29 -42.39 -14.53 7.12
N GLY A 30 -41.73 -13.55 6.50
CA GLY A 30 -42.13 -12.15 6.46
C GLY A 30 -40.96 -11.18 6.25
N GLU A 31 -40.02 -11.13 7.19
CA GLU A 31 -38.90 -10.16 7.20
C GLU A 31 -37.52 -10.75 6.87
N GLY A 32 -37.44 -12.04 6.51
CA GLY A 32 -36.17 -12.73 6.23
C GLY A 32 -35.32 -12.12 5.11
N GLY A 33 -35.92 -11.33 4.21
CA GLY A 33 -35.22 -10.68 3.10
C GLY A 33 -34.17 -9.66 3.56
N LEU A 34 -34.50 -8.82 4.55
CA LEU A 34 -33.58 -7.79 5.04
C LEU A 34 -32.38 -8.42 5.76
N GLN A 35 -32.64 -9.41 6.61
CA GLN A 35 -31.59 -10.14 7.33
C GLN A 35 -30.65 -10.87 6.36
N LEU A 36 -31.19 -11.43 5.27
CA LEU A 36 -30.39 -12.08 4.23
C LEU A 36 -29.51 -11.08 3.48
N VAL A 37 -30.02 -9.89 3.16
CA VAL A 37 -29.23 -8.82 2.53
C VAL A 37 -28.07 -8.39 3.43
N PHE A 38 -28.31 -8.14 4.72
CA PHE A 38 -27.24 -7.78 5.66
C PHE A 38 -26.25 -8.92 5.88
N ALA A 39 -26.71 -10.17 6.01
CA ALA A 39 -25.85 -11.33 6.14
C ALA A 39 -24.95 -11.51 4.90
N LEU A 40 -25.53 -11.39 3.70
CA LEU A 40 -24.79 -11.46 2.45
C LEU A 40 -23.80 -10.30 2.33
N LEU A 41 -24.17 -9.09 2.73
CA LEU A 41 -23.29 -7.93 2.77
C LEU A 41 -22.08 -8.17 3.68
N PHE A 42 -22.28 -8.70 4.90
CA PHE A 42 -21.20 -9.00 5.83
C PHE A 42 -20.28 -10.11 5.33
N VAL A 43 -20.84 -11.20 4.80
CA VAL A 43 -20.08 -12.32 4.23
C VAL A 43 -19.29 -11.86 3.00
N LEU A 44 -19.93 -11.10 2.11
CA LEU A 44 -19.29 -10.52 0.95
C LEU A 44 -18.13 -9.61 1.36
N ALA A 45 -18.33 -8.71 2.33
CA ALA A 45 -17.26 -7.86 2.83
C ALA A 45 -16.10 -8.65 3.43
N LEU A 46 -16.40 -9.71 4.20
CA LEU A 46 -15.41 -10.59 4.82
C LEU A 46 -14.56 -11.38 3.80
N ILE A 47 -15.11 -11.73 2.65
CA ILE A 47 -14.39 -12.51 1.62
C ILE A 47 -13.76 -11.59 0.57
N LEU A 48 -14.54 -10.64 0.07
CA LEU A 48 -14.18 -9.78 -1.05
C LEU A 48 -13.03 -8.83 -0.66
N MET A 49 -13.06 -8.21 0.52
CA MET A 49 -11.99 -7.28 0.92
C MET A 49 -10.61 -7.94 1.02
N PRO A 50 -10.44 -9.06 1.77
CA PRO A 50 -9.15 -9.74 1.81
C PRO A 50 -8.69 -10.21 0.43
N TRP A 51 -9.62 -10.65 -0.42
CA TRP A 51 -9.30 -11.10 -1.76
C TRP A 51 -8.82 -9.96 -2.68
N LEU A 52 -9.49 -8.81 -2.68
CA LEU A 52 -9.05 -7.64 -3.45
C LEU A 52 -7.70 -7.13 -2.96
N VAL A 53 -7.50 -7.03 -1.65
CA VAL A 53 -6.22 -6.57 -1.08
C VAL A 53 -5.09 -7.54 -1.47
N ARG A 54 -5.30 -8.85 -1.37
CA ARG A 54 -4.30 -9.84 -1.79
C ARG A 54 -3.95 -9.74 -3.28
N ARG A 55 -4.93 -9.42 -4.12
CA ARG A 55 -4.69 -9.23 -5.56
C ARG A 55 -4.01 -7.89 -5.87
N ALA A 56 -4.29 -6.85 -5.08
CA ALA A 56 -3.82 -5.49 -5.37
C ALA A 56 -2.46 -5.16 -4.72
N ALA A 57 -2.18 -5.70 -3.53
CA ALA A 57 -0.98 -5.43 -2.74
C ALA A 57 0.23 -6.24 -3.25
N THR A 58 0.58 -6.04 -4.53
CA THR A 58 1.74 -6.66 -5.17
C THR A 58 2.76 -5.60 -5.56
N PRO A 59 4.07 -5.91 -5.46
CA PRO A 59 5.13 -4.97 -5.81
C PRO A 59 5.07 -4.51 -7.27
N ALA A 60 4.54 -5.36 -8.16
CA ALA A 60 4.33 -5.01 -9.57
C ALA A 60 3.33 -3.85 -9.75
N GLN A 61 2.22 -3.85 -9.03
CA GLN A 61 1.23 -2.78 -9.10
C GLN A 61 1.74 -1.49 -8.46
N TRP A 62 2.50 -1.60 -7.38
CA TRP A 62 3.17 -0.46 -6.75
C TRP A 62 4.15 0.20 -7.72
N GLN A 63 4.94 -0.61 -8.44
CA GLN A 63 5.89 -0.12 -9.43
C GLN A 63 5.20 0.51 -10.65
N GLN A 64 4.11 -0.07 -11.15
CA GLN A 64 3.32 0.53 -12.24
C GLN A 64 2.75 1.90 -11.85
N ARG A 65 2.20 2.03 -10.64
CA ARG A 65 1.71 3.32 -10.15
C ARG A 65 2.84 4.32 -9.98
N TRP A 66 3.96 3.90 -9.39
CA TRP A 66 5.14 4.74 -9.28
C TRP A 66 5.63 5.25 -10.65
N ALA A 67 5.70 4.38 -11.66
CA ALA A 67 6.09 4.76 -13.01
C ALA A 67 5.11 5.76 -13.67
N ALA A 68 3.82 5.62 -13.40
CA ALA A 68 2.82 6.58 -13.87
C ALA A 68 2.94 7.94 -13.17
N LEU A 69 3.26 7.95 -11.86
CA LEU A 69 3.49 9.17 -11.08
C LEU A 69 4.79 9.88 -11.48
N SER A 70 5.87 9.14 -11.71
CA SER A 70 7.15 9.72 -12.14
C SER A 70 7.14 10.27 -13.57
N ALA A 71 6.15 9.89 -14.37
CA ALA A 71 5.92 10.46 -15.70
C ALA A 71 5.31 11.87 -15.66
N ASP A 72 4.71 12.27 -14.53
CA ASP A 72 4.16 13.62 -14.31
C ASP A 72 4.88 14.32 -13.14
N PRO A 73 5.96 15.08 -13.42
CA PRO A 73 6.81 15.70 -12.40
C PRO A 73 6.10 16.74 -11.52
N GLN A 74 4.95 17.28 -11.96
CA GLN A 74 4.19 18.26 -11.17
C GLN A 74 3.40 17.60 -10.03
N SER A 75 3.19 16.28 -10.09
CA SER A 75 2.41 15.53 -9.11
C SER A 75 3.19 15.13 -7.84
N LEU A 76 4.51 15.36 -7.83
CA LEU A 76 5.43 14.84 -6.83
C LEU A 76 6.04 15.99 -5.99
N PRO A 77 5.99 15.92 -4.64
CA PRO A 77 6.70 16.87 -3.80
C PRO A 77 8.22 16.79 -4.02
N SER A 78 8.92 17.92 -3.87
CA SER A 78 10.37 18.04 -4.11
C SER A 78 11.24 17.18 -3.20
N SER A 79 10.71 16.74 -2.05
CA SER A 79 11.36 15.79 -1.14
C SER A 79 10.33 14.77 -0.65
N ILE A 80 10.38 13.55 -1.18
CA ILE A 80 9.43 12.49 -0.84
C ILE A 80 10.05 11.58 0.22
N THR A 81 9.37 11.44 1.37
CA THR A 81 9.77 10.45 2.38
C THR A 81 9.22 9.06 2.03
N PRO A 82 9.84 7.96 2.50
CA PRO A 82 9.36 6.61 2.23
C PRO A 82 7.92 6.38 2.68
N GLU A 83 7.47 7.05 3.74
CA GLU A 83 6.10 7.00 4.24
C GLU A 83 5.13 7.69 3.27
N GLN A 84 5.50 8.87 2.77
CA GLN A 84 4.69 9.59 1.79
C GLN A 84 4.59 8.80 0.49
N LEU A 85 5.70 8.22 0.01
CA LEU A 85 5.70 7.36 -1.17
C LEU A 85 4.79 6.14 -0.98
N SER A 86 4.87 5.49 0.18
CA SER A 86 4.00 4.36 0.54
C SER A 86 2.52 4.74 0.47
N GLN A 87 2.14 5.91 0.95
CA GLN A 87 0.75 6.37 0.89
C GLN A 87 0.29 6.74 -0.54
N ILE A 88 1.16 7.36 -1.34
CA ILE A 88 0.83 7.76 -2.71
C ILE A 88 0.64 6.52 -3.60
N VAL A 89 1.51 5.53 -3.44
CA VAL A 89 1.52 4.29 -4.21
C VAL A 89 0.45 3.29 -3.74
N ALA A 90 -0.13 3.50 -2.55
CA ALA A 90 -1.20 2.68 -2.01
C ALA A 90 -2.35 2.48 -3.01
N THR A 91 -2.70 1.21 -3.26
CA THR A 91 -3.74 0.84 -4.22
C THR A 91 -5.13 1.20 -3.69
N GLY A 92 -6.11 1.37 -4.59
CA GLY A 92 -7.50 1.69 -4.20
C GLY A 92 -8.06 0.72 -3.14
N PRO A 93 -7.94 -0.61 -3.33
CA PRO A 93 -8.40 -1.59 -2.34
C PRO A 93 -7.73 -1.47 -0.97
N GLU A 94 -6.44 -1.14 -0.91
CA GLU A 94 -5.74 -0.91 0.37
C GLU A 94 -6.31 0.31 1.12
N ARG A 95 -6.70 1.37 0.39
CA ARG A 95 -7.34 2.56 0.98
C ARG A 95 -8.73 2.23 1.51
N TRP A 96 -9.52 1.50 0.72
CA TRP A 96 -10.86 1.07 1.12
C TRP A 96 -10.83 0.12 2.31
N ALA A 97 -9.88 -0.82 2.36
CA ALA A 97 -9.73 -1.76 3.48
C ALA A 97 -9.51 -1.06 4.84
N ARG A 98 -8.99 0.18 4.84
CA ARG A 98 -8.86 0.99 6.07
C ARG A 98 -10.19 1.54 6.57
N LEU A 99 -11.13 1.84 5.67
CA LEU A 99 -12.40 2.50 5.96
C LEU A 99 -13.56 1.49 6.13
N VAL A 100 -13.52 0.39 5.37
CA VAL A 100 -14.60 -0.59 5.27
C VAL A 100 -14.99 -1.23 6.60
N PRO A 101 -14.08 -1.57 7.54
CA PRO A 101 -14.48 -2.07 8.85
C PRO A 101 -15.42 -1.09 9.59
N GLY A 102 -15.10 0.21 9.57
CA GLY A 102 -15.93 1.22 10.22
C GLY A 102 -17.30 1.37 9.55
N LEU A 103 -17.34 1.33 8.22
CA LEU A 103 -18.60 1.32 7.46
C LEU A 103 -19.46 0.09 7.77
N LEU A 104 -18.84 -1.07 7.98
CA LEU A 104 -19.51 -2.31 8.35
C LEU A 104 -20.18 -2.21 9.72
N LEU A 105 -19.49 -1.58 10.68
CA LEU A 105 -20.02 -1.32 12.01
C LEU A 105 -21.24 -0.39 11.96
N MET A 106 -21.13 0.70 11.19
CA MET A 106 -22.25 1.64 10.98
C MET A 106 -23.43 0.98 10.25
N ALA A 107 -23.15 0.12 9.27
CA ALA A 107 -24.18 -0.65 8.58
C ALA A 107 -24.91 -1.62 9.51
N GLY A 108 -24.21 -2.28 10.44
CA GLY A 108 -24.84 -3.15 11.45
C GLY A 108 -25.73 -2.39 12.43
N LEU A 109 -25.31 -1.21 12.84
CA LEU A 109 -26.13 -0.30 13.65
C LEU A 109 -27.37 0.16 12.88
N LEU A 110 -27.19 0.58 11.62
CA LEU A 110 -28.27 1.02 10.74
C LEU A 110 -29.29 -0.09 10.47
N GLY A 111 -28.83 -1.32 10.23
CA GLY A 111 -29.71 -2.48 10.05
C GLY A 111 -30.58 -2.76 11.26
N THR A 112 -30.07 -2.48 12.47
CA THR A 112 -30.86 -2.59 13.70
C THR A 112 -31.93 -1.50 13.77
N PHE A 113 -31.58 -0.25 13.45
CA PHE A 113 -32.55 0.86 13.41
C PHE A 113 -33.65 0.65 12.35
N ILE A 114 -33.28 0.25 11.14
CA ILE A 114 -34.23 -0.07 10.07
C ILE A 114 -35.14 -1.22 10.50
N GLY A 115 -34.55 -2.28 11.06
CA GLY A 115 -35.33 -3.38 11.59
C GLY A 115 -36.34 -2.90 12.63
N LEU A 116 -35.90 -2.17 13.64
CA LEU A 116 -36.80 -1.69 14.71
C LEU A 116 -37.93 -0.83 14.13
N GLY A 117 -37.61 0.09 13.21
CA GLY A 117 -38.60 0.96 12.56
C GLY A 117 -39.71 0.18 11.85
N LEU A 118 -39.37 -0.91 11.16
CA LEU A 118 -40.34 -1.79 10.50
C LEU A 118 -41.21 -2.55 11.53
N ALA A 119 -40.61 -3.09 12.59
CA ALA A 119 -41.36 -3.81 13.64
C ALA A 119 -42.34 -2.91 14.39
N LEU A 120 -41.95 -1.66 14.67
CA LEU A 120 -42.83 -0.67 15.30
C LEU A 120 -43.99 -0.28 14.37
N GLY A 121 -43.75 -0.21 13.06
CA GLY A 121 -44.80 0.00 12.07
C GLY A 121 -45.84 -1.12 12.05
N GLU A 122 -45.40 -2.37 12.10
CA GLU A 122 -46.30 -3.54 12.14
C GLU A 122 -47.03 -3.67 13.48
N ALA A 123 -46.34 -3.41 14.59
CA ALA A 123 -46.92 -3.50 15.93
C ALA A 123 -47.97 -2.40 16.19
N SER A 124 -47.76 -1.19 15.68
CA SER A 124 -48.74 -0.11 15.84
C SER A 124 -50.08 -0.44 15.16
N GLY A 125 -50.07 -1.14 14.02
CA GLY A 125 -51.28 -1.66 13.38
C GLY A 125 -51.95 -2.82 14.13
N ALA A 126 -51.19 -3.61 14.90
CA ALA A 126 -51.72 -4.72 15.70
C ALA A 126 -52.26 -4.27 17.08
N LEU A 127 -51.79 -3.12 17.60
CA LEU A 127 -52.21 -2.57 18.90
C LEU A 127 -53.61 -1.95 18.89
N ASP A 128 -54.16 -1.60 17.73
CA ASP A 128 -55.55 -1.11 17.59
C ASP A 128 -56.61 -2.23 17.77
N GLY A 129 -56.19 -3.49 17.93
CA GLY A 129 -57.07 -4.64 18.17
C GLY A 129 -56.85 -5.33 19.53
N ALA A 130 -57.80 -6.19 19.93
CA ALA A 130 -57.81 -6.94 21.22
C ALA A 130 -56.67 -7.97 21.42
N GLN A 131 -55.59 -7.89 20.63
CA GLN A 131 -54.45 -8.81 20.59
C GLN A 131 -53.15 -8.19 21.17
N ALA A 132 -53.28 -7.19 22.03
CA ALA A 132 -52.16 -6.50 22.67
C ALA A 132 -51.06 -7.42 23.28
N PRO A 133 -51.35 -8.53 24.01
CA PRO A 133 -50.30 -9.37 24.57
C PRO A 133 -49.53 -10.18 23.51
N THR A 134 -50.17 -10.60 22.43
CA THR A 134 -49.51 -11.30 21.32
C THR A 134 -48.70 -10.34 20.45
N ALA A 135 -49.16 -9.10 20.27
CA ALA A 135 -48.39 -8.04 19.61
C ALA A 135 -47.11 -7.71 20.40
N LEU A 136 -47.17 -7.66 21.73
CA LEU A 136 -46.01 -7.44 22.58
C LEU A 136 -44.97 -8.57 22.45
N ALA A 137 -45.42 -9.83 22.42
CA ALA A 137 -44.54 -10.98 22.22
C ALA A 137 -43.87 -10.98 20.84
N ALA A 138 -44.60 -10.59 19.79
CA ALA A 138 -44.04 -10.44 18.44
C ALA A 138 -43.00 -9.31 18.36
N VAL A 139 -43.22 -8.18 19.05
CA VAL A 139 -42.23 -7.10 19.16
C VAL A 139 -40.96 -7.57 19.88
N LEU A 140 -41.08 -8.36 20.95
CA LEU A 140 -39.94 -8.92 21.68
C LEU A 140 -39.11 -9.90 20.83
N ASP A 141 -39.77 -10.76 20.05
CA ASP A 141 -39.09 -11.72 19.18
C ASP A 141 -38.39 -11.03 17.99
N THR A 142 -39.06 -10.04 17.39
CA THR A 142 -38.46 -9.21 16.33
C THR A 142 -37.28 -8.38 16.85
N LEU A 143 -37.31 -7.91 18.10
CA LEU A 143 -36.18 -7.27 18.76
C LEU A 143 -34.94 -8.20 18.77
N GLY A 144 -35.12 -9.46 19.17
CA GLY A 144 -34.05 -10.45 19.25
C GLY A 144 -33.46 -10.82 17.89
N ALA A 145 -34.28 -10.90 16.83
CA ALA A 145 -33.79 -11.08 15.45
C ALA A 145 -32.94 -9.88 14.98
N LYS A 146 -33.33 -8.65 15.36
CA LYS A 146 -32.69 -7.41 14.91
C LYS A 146 -31.38 -7.13 15.64
N PHE A 147 -31.28 -7.49 16.92
CA PHE A 147 -30.00 -7.46 17.67
C PHE A 147 -28.94 -8.41 17.10
N ARG A 148 -29.34 -9.52 16.47
CA ARG A 148 -28.40 -10.45 15.82
C ARG A 148 -27.70 -9.84 14.60
N ILE A 149 -28.37 -8.95 13.87
CA ILE A 149 -27.75 -8.22 12.74
C ILE A 149 -26.62 -7.32 13.25
N ALA A 150 -26.84 -6.60 14.35
CA ALA A 150 -25.77 -5.84 15.02
C ALA A 150 -24.63 -6.75 15.52
N ALA A 151 -24.96 -7.90 16.10
CA ALA A 151 -23.94 -8.85 16.56
C ALA A 151 -23.05 -9.33 15.40
N TRP A 152 -23.64 -9.64 14.25
CA TRP A 152 -22.91 -9.97 13.02
C TRP A 152 -22.09 -8.80 12.45
N GLY A 153 -22.61 -7.57 12.54
CA GLY A 153 -21.88 -6.37 12.16
C GLY A 153 -20.64 -6.13 13.03
N ILE A 154 -20.77 -6.29 14.35
CA ILE A 154 -19.64 -6.18 15.29
C ILE A 154 -18.64 -7.31 15.10
N LEU A 155 -19.13 -8.55 14.93
CA LEU A 155 -18.28 -9.72 14.73
C LEU A 155 -17.48 -9.59 13.42
N SER A 156 -18.14 -9.21 12.32
CA SER A 156 -17.48 -8.99 11.03
C SER A 156 -16.48 -7.83 11.09
N TYR A 157 -16.82 -6.72 11.77
CA TYR A 157 -15.88 -5.63 12.05
C TYR A 157 -14.63 -6.14 12.77
N LEU A 158 -14.80 -6.93 13.84
CA LEU A 158 -13.67 -7.42 14.63
C LEU A 158 -12.79 -8.37 13.83
N ILE A 159 -13.38 -9.30 13.07
CA ILE A 159 -12.65 -10.23 12.20
C ILE A 159 -11.85 -9.45 11.15
N LEU A 160 -12.48 -8.50 10.47
CA LEU A 160 -11.82 -7.73 9.42
C LEU A 160 -10.72 -6.83 9.98
N ARG A 161 -10.95 -6.24 11.16
CA ARG A 161 -9.97 -5.42 11.88
C ARG A 161 -8.76 -6.24 12.33
N LEU A 162 -9.00 -7.43 12.87
CA LEU A 162 -7.95 -8.35 13.30
C LEU A 162 -7.14 -8.85 12.10
N TRP A 163 -7.82 -9.24 11.02
CA TRP A 163 -7.17 -9.64 9.78
C TRP A 163 -6.29 -8.51 9.23
N TRP A 164 -6.79 -7.27 9.19
CA TRP A 164 -6.03 -6.12 8.75
C TRP A 164 -4.83 -5.82 9.66
N ALA A 165 -4.99 -5.91 10.98
CA ALA A 165 -3.92 -5.71 11.94
C ALA A 165 -2.83 -6.80 11.85
N ALA A 166 -3.21 -8.04 11.56
CA ALA A 166 -2.28 -9.14 11.30
C ALA A 166 -1.64 -9.06 9.89
N SER A 167 -2.17 -8.23 9.01
CA SER A 167 -1.74 -8.12 7.63
C SER A 167 -0.47 -7.27 7.53
N ALA A 168 0.68 -7.91 7.26
CA ALA A 168 1.98 -7.24 7.10
C ALA A 168 2.10 -6.36 5.83
N HIS A 169 1.00 -6.00 5.18
CA HIS A 169 1.00 -5.36 3.86
C HIS A 169 1.48 -3.90 3.95
N GLU A 170 1.17 -3.20 5.05
CA GLU A 170 1.68 -1.85 5.29
C GLU A 170 3.21 -1.86 5.45
N GLN A 171 3.75 -2.87 6.16
CA GLN A 171 5.19 -3.04 6.34
C GLN A 171 5.88 -3.42 5.02
N ALA A 172 5.28 -4.30 4.23
CA ALA A 172 5.78 -4.69 2.91
C ALA A 172 5.82 -3.49 1.94
N ARG A 173 4.79 -2.63 1.97
CA ARG A 173 4.74 -1.43 1.14
C ARG A 173 5.77 -0.38 1.56
N LEU A 174 5.97 -0.18 2.87
CA LEU A 174 7.01 0.71 3.41
C LEU A 174 8.42 0.20 3.09
N ALA A 175 8.67 -1.10 3.22
CA ALA A 175 9.95 -1.70 2.85
C ALA A 175 10.23 -1.52 1.36
N TRP A 176 9.21 -1.72 0.51
CA TRP A 176 9.33 -1.48 -0.92
C TRP A 176 9.57 -0.01 -1.25
N SER A 177 8.87 0.94 -0.62
CA SER A 177 9.05 2.37 -0.87
C SER A 177 10.43 2.86 -0.43
N ALA A 178 10.93 2.38 0.73
CA ALA A 178 12.29 2.65 1.18
C ALA A 178 13.33 2.10 0.20
N ALA A 179 13.15 0.87 -0.29
CA ALA A 179 14.04 0.28 -1.29
C ALA A 179 14.01 1.04 -2.62
N ALA A 180 12.83 1.48 -3.07
CA ALA A 180 12.67 2.26 -4.29
C ALA A 180 13.37 3.63 -4.21
N LEU A 181 13.21 4.35 -3.10
CA LEU A 181 13.92 5.61 -2.87
C LEU A 181 15.44 5.41 -2.75
N GLY A 182 15.86 4.34 -2.05
CA GLY A 182 17.26 3.96 -1.95
C GLY A 182 17.89 3.67 -3.31
N ALA A 183 17.17 2.99 -4.21
CA ALA A 183 17.64 2.73 -5.56
C ALA A 183 17.79 4.02 -6.39
N LEU A 184 16.87 4.97 -6.25
CA LEU A 184 16.96 6.28 -6.92
C LEU A 184 18.13 7.11 -6.40
N ALA A 185 18.33 7.14 -5.08
CA ALA A 185 19.47 7.81 -4.46
C ALA A 185 20.81 7.19 -4.92
N ALA A 186 20.89 5.87 -4.96
CA ALA A 186 22.07 5.16 -5.46
C ALA A 186 22.34 5.48 -6.94
N GLN A 187 21.31 5.57 -7.78
CA GLN A 187 21.46 5.98 -9.18
C GLN A 187 21.93 7.43 -9.31
N ALA A 188 21.45 8.34 -8.45
CA ALA A 188 21.89 9.73 -8.45
C ALA A 188 23.38 9.86 -8.07
N VAL A 189 23.81 9.15 -7.03
CA VAL A 189 25.23 9.09 -6.63
C VAL A 189 26.08 8.48 -7.74
N GLN A 190 25.63 7.39 -8.37
CA GLN A 190 26.37 6.76 -9.47
C GLN A 190 26.52 7.71 -10.67
N ARG A 191 25.49 8.50 -10.99
CA ARG A 191 25.59 9.53 -12.04
C ARG A 191 26.59 10.63 -11.68
N GLN A 192 26.63 11.06 -10.42
CA GLN A 192 27.64 12.03 -9.97
C GLN A 192 29.04 11.48 -10.09
N VAL A 193 29.29 10.26 -9.61
CA VAL A 193 30.60 9.60 -9.73
C VAL A 193 31.01 9.44 -11.19
N GLN A 194 30.08 9.05 -12.08
CA GLN A 194 30.37 8.97 -13.52
C GLN A 194 30.69 10.34 -14.14
N GLN A 195 30.00 11.40 -13.71
CA GLN A 195 30.28 12.75 -14.18
C GLN A 195 31.65 13.24 -13.70
N GLU A 196 32.01 12.99 -12.45
CA GLU A 196 33.32 13.33 -11.89
C GLU A 196 34.44 12.57 -12.62
N GLN A 197 34.26 11.27 -12.86
CA GLN A 197 35.21 10.46 -13.63
C GLN A 197 35.34 10.98 -15.07
N ALA A 198 34.23 11.28 -15.74
CA ALA A 198 34.26 11.85 -17.09
C ALA A 198 34.88 13.26 -17.13
N GLN A 199 34.76 14.04 -16.06
CA GLN A 199 35.41 15.34 -15.94
C GLN A 199 36.91 15.20 -15.70
N GLN A 200 37.33 14.28 -14.83
CA GLN A 200 38.75 13.98 -14.61
C GLN A 200 39.42 13.47 -15.89
N GLN A 201 38.77 12.59 -16.64
CA GLN A 201 39.29 12.10 -17.93
C GLN A 201 39.45 13.25 -18.94
N ARG A 202 38.47 14.14 -19.05
CA ARG A 202 38.57 15.34 -19.90
C ARG A 202 39.71 16.28 -19.48
N LEU A 203 39.95 16.43 -18.17
CA LEU A 203 41.06 17.24 -17.66
C LEU A 203 42.41 16.61 -18.01
N ILE A 204 42.57 15.30 -17.81
CA ILE A 204 43.79 14.57 -18.17
C ILE A 204 44.06 14.66 -19.68
N GLU A 205 43.02 14.50 -20.50
CA GLU A 205 43.10 14.62 -21.95
C GLU A 205 43.47 16.05 -22.40
N ALA A 206 42.89 17.09 -21.79
CA ALA A 206 43.27 18.47 -22.07
C ALA A 206 44.73 18.74 -21.69
N ILE A 207 45.21 18.22 -20.56
CA ILE A 207 46.60 18.37 -20.13
C ILE A 207 47.55 17.64 -21.09
N SER A 208 47.24 16.40 -21.48
CA SER A 208 48.07 15.64 -22.41
C SER A 208 48.13 16.29 -23.78
N HIS A 209 46.98 16.80 -24.27
CA HIS A 209 46.89 17.53 -25.53
C HIS A 209 47.73 18.82 -25.51
N ASN A 210 47.60 19.64 -24.46
CA ASN A 210 48.41 20.84 -24.29
C ASN A 210 49.91 20.50 -24.17
N GLY A 211 50.26 19.42 -23.47
CA GLY A 211 51.64 18.96 -23.35
C GLY A 211 52.24 18.54 -24.69
N GLN A 212 51.50 17.80 -25.51
CA GLN A 212 51.93 17.42 -26.86
C GLN A 212 52.08 18.64 -27.78
N ALA A 213 51.16 19.60 -27.71
CA ALA A 213 51.25 20.84 -28.47
C ALA A 213 52.50 21.66 -28.06
N LEU A 214 52.81 21.72 -26.76
CA LEU A 214 54.00 22.41 -26.26
C LEU A 214 55.30 21.74 -26.70
N LEU A 215 55.35 20.40 -26.67
CA LEU A 215 56.50 19.63 -27.17
C LEU A 215 56.70 19.83 -28.68
N ALA A 216 55.62 19.82 -29.46
CA ALA A 216 55.68 20.09 -30.90
C ALA A 216 56.18 21.51 -31.19
N ALA A 217 55.75 22.51 -30.41
CA ALA A 217 56.24 23.88 -30.53
C ALA A 217 57.75 23.97 -30.21
N GLN A 218 58.21 23.34 -29.13
CA GLN A 218 59.63 23.29 -28.76
C GLN A 218 60.50 22.61 -29.84
N GLN A 219 60.02 21.49 -30.40
CA GLN A 219 60.72 20.80 -31.49
C GLN A 219 60.80 21.66 -32.76
N ALA A 220 59.75 22.42 -33.08
CA ALA A 220 59.76 23.34 -34.21
C ALA A 220 60.79 24.48 -34.01
N GLU A 221 60.92 25.01 -32.78
CA GLU A 221 61.95 26.00 -32.45
C GLU A 221 63.36 25.43 -32.55
N ALA A 222 63.59 24.23 -32.02
CA ALA A 222 64.88 23.55 -32.12
C ALA A 222 65.28 23.29 -33.59
N GLN A 223 64.35 22.83 -34.42
CA GLN A 223 64.61 22.65 -35.86
C GLN A 223 64.95 23.97 -36.55
N ARG A 224 64.23 25.06 -36.25
CA ARG A 224 64.54 26.39 -36.78
C ARG A 224 65.92 26.88 -36.34
N ALA A 225 66.34 26.59 -35.11
CA ALA A 225 67.67 26.93 -34.65
C ALA A 225 68.75 26.14 -35.41
N HIS A 226 68.57 24.84 -35.62
CA HIS A 226 69.49 24.02 -36.40
C HIS A 226 69.61 24.49 -37.85
N VAL A 227 68.50 24.82 -38.51
CA VAL A 227 68.53 25.37 -39.87
C VAL A 227 69.28 26.71 -39.91
N ARG A 228 69.01 27.62 -38.96
CA ARG A 228 69.74 28.90 -38.86
C ARG A 228 71.24 28.72 -38.63
N HIS A 229 71.63 27.77 -37.78
CA HIS A 229 73.05 27.45 -37.57
C HIS A 229 73.70 26.88 -38.83
N ALA A 230 73.01 25.99 -39.56
CA ALA A 230 73.52 25.45 -40.83
C ALA A 230 73.72 26.56 -41.87
N GLU A 231 72.76 27.47 -42.01
CA GLU A 231 72.86 28.64 -42.89
C GLU A 231 74.04 29.56 -42.52
N LEU A 232 74.25 29.82 -41.23
CA LEU A 232 75.39 30.60 -40.73
C LEU A 232 76.73 29.94 -41.01
N VAL A 233 76.84 28.63 -40.79
CA VAL A 233 78.07 27.86 -41.06
C VAL A 233 78.39 27.88 -42.56
N ASP A 234 77.38 27.69 -43.41
CA ASP A 234 77.55 27.75 -44.87
C ASP A 234 77.97 29.16 -45.33
N ALA A 235 77.37 30.21 -44.76
CA ALA A 235 77.78 31.60 -45.01
C ALA A 235 79.26 31.87 -44.62
N LEU A 236 79.71 31.33 -43.49
CA LEU A 236 81.11 31.43 -43.04
C LEU A 236 82.06 30.67 -43.97
N GLN A 237 81.71 29.45 -44.40
CA GLN A 237 82.52 28.68 -45.35
C GLN A 237 82.70 29.41 -46.68
N ARG A 238 81.64 30.07 -47.19
CA ARG A 238 81.74 30.88 -48.41
C ARG A 238 82.64 32.12 -48.25
N GLN A 239 82.76 32.68 -47.06
CA GLN A 239 83.69 33.79 -46.80
C GLN A 239 85.15 33.33 -46.74
N VAL A 240 85.43 32.16 -46.16
CA VAL A 240 86.80 31.60 -46.05
C VAL A 240 87.35 31.11 -47.41
N ALA A 241 86.47 30.75 -48.35
CA ALA A 241 86.85 30.29 -49.69
C ALA A 241 87.18 31.41 -50.70
N ARG A 242 87.12 32.69 -50.29
CA ARG A 242 87.49 33.87 -51.10
C ARG A 242 88.81 34.45 -50.62
#